data_AF-X1MND6-F1
#
_entry.id   AF-X1MND6-F1
#
_cell.length_a   1.000
_cell.length_b   1.000
_cell.length_c   1.000
_cell.angle_alpha   90.00
_cell.angle_beta   90.00
_cell.angle_gamma   90.00
#
_symmetry.space_group_name_H-M   'P 1'
#
loop_
_entity.id
_entity.type
_entity.pdbx_description
1 polymer ?
#
loop_
_entity_poly.entity_id
_entity_poly.type
_entity_poly.pdbx_seq_one_letter_code
_entity_poly.pdbx_strand_id
1 'polypeptide(L)'
;VEIGKEQKNIVVLNADLSQSTRTSLFAKVFPGRFFNAGIAEQNMMGVAAGLATTGFTPVVSTLAIFAAGRAYDQIRNTIVHSGLNVKIVATHSGITMGKDGSSHQSIEDIALMRVIPDMTVIVPADALETKKALRATIEYKGPVYVRLGRPEIPVITDEESPFVIGKADILRKGNDLSIIACGIMVFQALKAADALVSQGIKARVISMHTIKPLDLEILFNAAKETGAILTAEDHSIIGGLGSAVLEALACKEPRPPVYRIGIRDVFG
;
A
#
# COMPACT_ATOMS: atom_id res chain seq x y z
N VAL A 1 -15.08 10.73 0.73
CA VAL A 1 -16.39 11.44 0.80
C VAL A 1 -17.42 10.78 -0.10
N GLU A 2 -17.11 10.58 -1.38
CA GLU A 2 -18.01 9.93 -2.36
C GLU A 2 -18.60 8.61 -1.84
N ILE A 3 -17.75 7.65 -1.47
CA ILE A 3 -18.18 6.35 -0.91
C ILE A 3 -19.05 6.54 0.35
N GLY A 4 -18.77 7.55 1.17
CA GLY A 4 -19.56 7.85 2.36
C GLY A 4 -20.99 8.34 2.04
N LYS A 5 -21.22 8.96 0.87
CA LYS A 5 -22.58 9.32 0.42
C LYS A 5 -23.40 8.08 0.06
N GLU A 6 -22.74 7.08 -0.50
CA GLU A 6 -23.34 5.82 -0.95
C GLU A 6 -23.55 4.84 0.21
N GLN A 7 -22.59 4.73 1.12
CA GLN A 7 -22.57 3.77 2.21
C GLN A 7 -22.64 4.46 3.59
N LYS A 8 -23.78 4.28 4.27
CA LYS A 8 -24.08 4.94 5.55
C LYS A 8 -23.34 4.33 6.75
N ASN A 9 -22.93 3.07 6.65
CA ASN A 9 -22.22 2.34 7.72
C ASN A 9 -20.70 2.63 7.75
N ILE A 10 -20.18 3.48 6.86
CA ILE A 10 -18.78 3.93 6.94
C ILE A 10 -18.64 4.99 8.02
N VAL A 11 -17.67 4.78 8.90
CA VAL A 11 -17.22 5.76 9.89
C VAL A 11 -15.72 5.99 9.73
N VAL A 12 -15.27 7.23 9.95
CA VAL A 12 -13.86 7.60 9.80
C VAL A 12 -13.28 7.96 11.15
N LEU A 13 -12.14 7.38 11.50
CA LEU A 13 -11.40 7.70 12.70
C LEU A 13 -10.06 8.35 12.36
N ASN A 14 -9.64 9.29 13.18
CA ASN A 14 -8.36 9.97 13.01
C ASN A 14 -7.70 10.27 14.36
N ALA A 15 -6.37 10.39 14.37
CA ALA A 15 -5.57 10.65 15.56
C ALA A 15 -4.95 12.06 15.51
N ASP A 16 -5.80 13.10 15.53
CA ASP A 16 -5.42 14.52 15.49
C ASP A 16 -4.55 14.97 14.29
N LEU A 17 -4.65 14.25 13.18
CA LEU A 17 -3.88 14.49 11.95
C LEU A 17 -4.78 14.73 10.73
N SER A 18 -6.05 15.07 10.95
CA SER A 18 -7.10 15.04 9.92
C SER A 18 -6.86 16.00 8.75
N GLN A 19 -6.18 17.12 9.00
CA GLN A 19 -5.76 18.04 7.93
C GLN A 19 -4.65 17.45 7.07
N SER A 20 -3.70 16.73 7.69
CA SER A 20 -2.58 16.08 7.02
C SER A 20 -3.04 14.85 6.23
N THR A 21 -3.90 14.01 6.83
CA THR A 21 -4.44 12.80 6.18
C THR A 21 -5.60 13.09 5.22
N ARG A 22 -6.04 14.35 5.12
CA ARG A 22 -7.19 14.82 4.32
C ARG A 22 -8.55 14.28 4.79
N THR A 23 -8.63 13.59 5.93
CA THR A 23 -9.91 13.13 6.49
C THR A 23 -10.77 14.26 7.06
N SER A 24 -10.22 15.46 7.24
CA SER A 24 -10.98 16.67 7.58
C SER A 24 -12.09 16.99 6.57
N LEU A 25 -11.90 16.62 5.29
CA LEU A 25 -12.93 16.73 4.24
C LEU A 25 -14.13 15.84 4.53
N PHE A 26 -13.92 14.64 5.08
CA PHE A 26 -15.00 13.76 5.51
C PHE A 26 -15.70 14.29 6.75
N ALA A 27 -14.94 14.77 7.74
CA ALA A 27 -15.48 15.37 8.96
C ALA A 27 -16.44 16.54 8.66
N LYS A 28 -16.10 17.39 7.69
CA LYS A 28 -16.93 18.53 7.28
C LYS A 28 -18.28 18.11 6.71
N VAL A 29 -18.33 17.00 5.96
CA VAL A 29 -19.56 16.54 5.30
C VAL A 29 -20.38 15.60 6.20
N PHE A 30 -19.72 14.81 7.05
CA PHE A 30 -20.34 13.80 7.90
C PHE A 30 -19.84 13.88 9.35
N PRO A 31 -20.09 14.98 10.07
CA PRO A 31 -19.55 15.16 11.42
C PRO A 31 -19.99 14.06 12.40
N GLY A 32 -21.22 13.55 12.28
CA GLY A 32 -21.72 12.43 13.11
C GLY A 32 -21.15 11.04 12.76
N ARG A 33 -20.28 10.94 11.75
CA ARG A 33 -19.59 9.69 11.36
C ARG A 33 -18.07 9.86 11.35
N PHE A 34 -17.56 10.90 11.99
CA PHE A 34 -16.15 11.19 12.10
C PHE A 34 -15.77 11.26 13.58
N PHE A 35 -14.75 10.50 13.97
CA PHE A 35 -14.30 10.39 15.36
C PHE A 35 -12.82 10.74 15.44
N ASN A 36 -12.48 11.81 16.15
CA ASN A 36 -11.09 12.12 16.48
C ASN A 36 -10.74 11.51 17.83
N ALA A 37 -9.74 10.63 17.86
CA ALA A 37 -9.27 9.95 19.05
C ALA A 37 -8.14 10.70 19.79
N GLY A 38 -7.71 11.87 19.30
CA GLY A 38 -6.51 12.55 19.77
C GLY A 38 -5.23 11.80 19.37
N ILE A 39 -4.09 12.13 19.98
CA ILE A 39 -2.80 11.47 19.72
C ILE A 39 -2.74 10.11 20.45
N ALA A 40 -3.62 9.19 20.05
CA ALA A 40 -3.85 7.91 20.72
C ALA A 40 -4.16 6.79 19.72
N GLU A 41 -3.22 6.48 18.82
CA GLU A 41 -3.42 5.51 17.74
C GLU A 41 -3.79 4.11 18.24
N GLN A 42 -3.19 3.67 19.36
CA GLN A 42 -3.52 2.39 19.99
C GLN A 42 -4.99 2.34 20.40
N ASN A 43 -5.47 3.37 21.10
CA ASN A 43 -6.87 3.50 21.48
C ASN A 43 -7.78 3.61 20.25
N MET A 44 -7.39 4.38 19.23
CA MET A 44 -8.12 4.53 17.98
C MET A 44 -8.35 3.19 17.29
N MET A 45 -7.34 2.31 17.23
CA MET A 45 -7.49 0.96 16.68
C MET A 45 -8.46 0.10 17.50
N GLY A 46 -8.44 0.21 18.83
CA GLY A 46 -9.39 -0.47 19.72
C GLY A 46 -10.83 0.02 19.53
N VAL A 47 -11.04 1.33 19.43
CA VAL A 47 -12.36 1.92 19.13
C VAL A 47 -12.85 1.47 17.75
N ALA A 48 -11.98 1.45 16.74
CA ALA A 48 -12.31 0.93 15.43
C ALA A 48 -12.72 -0.55 15.49
N ALA A 49 -11.99 -1.39 16.23
CA ALA A 49 -12.37 -2.79 16.42
C ALA A 49 -13.78 -2.92 17.03
N GLY A 50 -14.09 -2.14 18.09
CA GLY A 50 -15.43 -2.13 18.68
C GLY A 50 -16.53 -1.66 17.72
N LEU A 51 -16.27 -0.63 16.91
CA LEU A 51 -17.24 -0.18 15.89
C LEU A 51 -17.47 -1.25 14.80
N ALA A 52 -16.44 -2.00 14.43
CA ALA A 52 -16.56 -3.07 13.45
C ALA A 52 -17.48 -4.21 13.94
N THR A 53 -17.57 -4.45 15.26
CA THR A 53 -18.45 -5.48 15.83
C THR A 53 -19.92 -5.05 15.86
N THR A 54 -20.22 -3.78 15.65
CA THR A 54 -21.60 -3.23 15.68
C THR A 54 -22.15 -2.93 14.28
N GLY A 55 -21.55 -3.49 13.23
CA GLY A 55 -22.03 -3.36 11.85
C GLY A 55 -21.50 -2.14 11.07
N PHE A 56 -20.62 -1.32 11.67
CA PHE A 56 -19.92 -0.28 10.93
C PHE A 56 -18.73 -0.85 10.15
N THR A 57 -18.29 -0.12 9.12
CA THR A 57 -17.00 -0.31 8.45
C THR A 57 -16.10 0.86 8.85
N PRO A 58 -15.22 0.69 9.85
CA PRO A 58 -14.33 1.75 10.30
C PRO A 58 -13.17 1.94 9.32
N VAL A 59 -12.93 3.19 8.94
CA VAL A 59 -11.76 3.63 8.19
C VAL A 59 -10.90 4.47 9.12
N VAL A 60 -9.79 3.92 9.59
CA VAL A 60 -8.84 4.63 10.45
C VAL A 60 -7.77 5.30 9.59
N SER A 61 -7.37 6.52 9.94
CA SER A 61 -6.31 7.21 9.23
C SER A 61 -5.39 8.01 10.15
N THR A 62 -4.10 7.76 10.03
CA THR A 62 -2.98 8.43 10.71
C THR A 62 -1.72 8.31 9.82
N LEU A 63 -0.53 8.64 10.32
CA LEU A 63 0.72 8.41 9.59
C LEU A 63 1.11 6.92 9.62
N ALA A 64 1.79 6.44 8.59
CA ALA A 64 2.22 5.05 8.46
C ALA A 64 3.03 4.56 9.68
N ILE A 65 3.96 5.37 10.19
CA ILE A 65 4.78 5.00 11.35
C ILE A 65 3.95 4.84 12.63
N PHE A 66 2.89 5.64 12.79
CA PHE A 66 2.02 5.57 13.96
C PHE A 66 0.97 4.45 13.83
N ALA A 67 0.46 4.21 12.62
CA ALA A 67 -0.44 3.10 12.35
C ALA A 67 0.29 1.76 12.52
N ALA A 68 1.32 1.53 11.72
CA ALA A 68 2.01 0.24 11.63
C ALA A 68 2.97 0.01 12.80
N GLY A 69 3.60 1.05 13.35
CA GLY A 69 4.50 0.95 14.49
C GLY A 69 3.77 1.04 15.83
N ARG A 70 3.30 2.23 16.19
CA ARG A 70 2.71 2.49 17.53
C ARG A 70 1.50 1.62 17.85
N ALA A 71 0.64 1.36 16.86
CA ALA A 71 -0.59 0.58 17.04
C ALA A 71 -0.51 -0.87 16.53
N TYR A 72 0.71 -1.39 16.32
CA TYR A 72 0.94 -2.72 15.77
C TYR A 72 0.18 -3.83 16.50
N ASP A 73 0.27 -3.84 17.84
CA ASP A 73 -0.34 -4.88 18.67
C ASP A 73 -1.87 -4.87 18.55
N GLN A 74 -2.49 -3.69 18.55
CA GLN A 74 -3.95 -3.56 18.40
C GLN A 74 -4.42 -3.97 17.00
N ILE A 75 -3.63 -3.68 15.97
CA ILE A 75 -3.90 -4.19 14.62
C ILE A 75 -3.83 -5.72 14.63
N ARG A 76 -2.76 -6.29 15.15
CA ARG A 76 -2.52 -7.74 15.14
C ARG A 76 -3.53 -8.51 15.99
N ASN A 77 -3.60 -8.22 17.29
CA ASN A 77 -4.30 -9.02 18.28
C ASN A 77 -5.79 -8.65 18.41
N THR A 78 -6.13 -7.38 18.20
CA THR A 78 -7.52 -6.93 18.36
C THR A 78 -8.26 -6.98 17.03
N ILE A 79 -7.72 -6.37 15.98
CA ILE A 79 -8.40 -6.27 14.69
C ILE A 79 -8.30 -7.59 13.92
N VAL A 80 -7.09 -8.02 13.60
CA VAL A 80 -6.88 -9.10 12.63
C VAL A 80 -7.16 -10.47 13.22
N HIS A 81 -6.63 -10.78 14.40
CA HIS A 81 -6.92 -12.04 15.08
C HIS A 81 -8.42 -12.27 15.32
N SER A 82 -9.20 -11.20 15.48
CA SER A 82 -10.66 -11.26 15.66
C SER A 82 -11.43 -11.25 14.33
N GLY A 83 -10.76 -11.25 13.18
CA GLY A 83 -11.39 -11.26 11.84
C GLY A 83 -12.20 -9.99 11.52
N LEU A 84 -11.86 -8.85 12.12
CA LEU A 84 -12.68 -7.64 12.04
C LEU A 84 -12.50 -6.85 10.74
N ASN A 85 -13.59 -6.25 10.26
CA ASN A 85 -13.62 -5.49 9.01
C ASN A 85 -13.17 -4.03 9.19
N VAL A 86 -11.90 -3.83 9.57
CA VAL A 86 -11.30 -2.49 9.75
C VAL A 86 -10.38 -2.13 8.59
N LYS A 87 -10.50 -0.89 8.09
CA LYS A 87 -9.69 -0.38 6.98
C LYS A 87 -8.69 0.64 7.51
N ILE A 88 -7.41 0.36 7.36
CA ILE A 88 -6.31 1.19 7.84
C ILE A 88 -5.72 1.93 6.65
N VAL A 89 -6.04 3.22 6.53
CA VAL A 89 -5.54 4.07 5.43
C VAL A 89 -4.49 5.01 6.00
N ALA A 90 -3.23 4.57 5.93
CA ALA A 90 -2.11 5.27 6.54
C ALA A 90 -1.35 6.08 5.50
N THR A 91 -0.97 7.30 5.86
CA THR A 91 -0.36 8.28 4.94
C THR A 91 1.07 8.62 5.34
N HIS A 92 1.78 9.42 4.54
CA HIS A 92 3.17 9.85 4.81
C HIS A 92 4.12 8.66 5.01
N SER A 93 3.97 7.63 4.18
CA SER A 93 4.89 6.50 4.19
C SER A 93 6.19 6.80 3.44
N GLY A 94 7.20 5.96 3.67
CA GLY A 94 8.49 6.02 3.00
C GLY A 94 9.32 7.23 3.40
N ILE A 95 10.34 7.55 2.60
CA ILE A 95 11.25 8.67 2.88
C ILE A 95 10.75 10.01 2.34
N THR A 96 9.71 9.99 1.51
CA THR A 96 9.22 11.19 0.79
C THR A 96 8.60 12.27 1.65
N MET A 97 8.41 12.00 2.94
CA MET A 97 8.02 13.02 3.91
C MET A 97 9.12 14.09 4.11
N GLY A 98 10.39 13.75 3.87
CA GLY A 98 11.48 14.73 3.81
C GLY A 98 11.83 15.33 5.18
N LYS A 99 11.43 16.59 5.42
CA LYS A 99 12.00 17.45 6.48
C LYS A 99 11.72 17.00 7.92
N ASP A 100 10.66 16.22 8.16
CA ASP A 100 10.33 15.71 9.50
C ASP A 100 11.27 14.56 9.94
N GLY A 101 12.10 14.05 9.02
CA GLY A 101 13.20 13.14 9.29
C GLY A 101 12.78 11.71 9.66
N SER A 102 13.78 10.90 9.99
CA SER A 102 13.64 9.45 10.25
C SER A 102 12.55 9.07 11.24
N SER A 103 12.28 9.90 12.24
CA SER A 103 11.23 9.65 13.25
C SER A 103 9.81 9.52 12.68
N HIS A 104 9.54 10.10 11.50
CA HIS A 104 8.24 10.03 10.86
C HIS A 104 8.27 9.31 9.50
N GLN A 105 9.45 8.93 9.02
CA GLN A 105 9.60 8.15 7.79
C GLN A 105 9.31 6.68 8.08
N SER A 106 8.24 6.15 7.48
CA SER A 106 7.84 4.76 7.68
C SER A 106 8.41 3.88 6.57
N ILE A 107 9.49 3.16 6.87
CA ILE A 107 10.27 2.36 5.93
C ILE A 107 10.14 0.85 6.19
N GLU A 108 9.34 0.47 7.19
CA GLU A 108 9.11 -0.89 7.67
C GLU A 108 7.62 -1.27 7.70
N ASP A 109 6.71 -0.36 7.33
CA ASP A 109 5.27 -0.58 7.46
C ASP A 109 4.74 -1.71 6.59
N ILE A 110 5.28 -1.87 5.37
CA ILE A 110 4.91 -2.99 4.50
C ILE A 110 5.35 -4.30 5.17
N ALA A 111 6.57 -4.37 5.71
CA ALA A 111 7.06 -5.57 6.38
C ALA A 111 6.19 -5.95 7.59
N LEU A 112 5.89 -4.96 8.45
CA LEU A 112 5.04 -5.16 9.64
C LEU A 112 3.64 -5.63 9.26
N MET A 113 2.99 -5.00 8.27
CA MET A 113 1.62 -5.38 7.90
C MET A 113 1.57 -6.69 7.10
N ARG A 114 2.60 -6.99 6.30
CA ARG A 114 2.67 -8.22 5.49
C ARG A 114 2.80 -9.49 6.34
N VAL A 115 3.51 -9.43 7.47
CA VAL A 115 3.71 -10.59 8.33
C VAL A 115 2.46 -10.97 9.15
N ILE A 116 1.50 -10.05 9.35
CA ILE A 116 0.25 -10.36 10.05
C ILE A 116 -0.62 -11.28 9.17
N PRO A 117 -1.07 -12.46 9.64
CA PRO A 117 -1.99 -13.34 8.90
C PRO A 117 -3.25 -12.61 8.44
N ASP A 118 -3.87 -13.00 7.33
CA ASP A 118 -5.13 -12.44 6.79
C ASP A 118 -5.17 -10.93 6.46
N MET A 119 -4.14 -10.16 6.81
CA MET A 119 -4.01 -8.76 6.41
C MET A 119 -3.81 -8.65 4.90
N THR A 120 -4.61 -7.78 4.26
CA THR A 120 -4.37 -7.33 2.88
C THR A 120 -3.54 -6.05 2.89
N VAL A 121 -2.53 -5.95 2.03
CA VAL A 121 -1.62 -4.79 1.95
C VAL A 121 -1.63 -4.21 0.54
N ILE A 122 -2.06 -2.96 0.42
CA ILE A 122 -2.23 -2.23 -0.84
C ILE A 122 -1.37 -0.96 -0.83
N VAL A 123 -0.68 -0.70 -1.94
CA VAL A 123 0.24 0.43 -2.14
C VAL A 123 -0.04 1.04 -3.53
N PRO A 124 -1.06 1.90 -3.67
CA PRO A 124 -1.43 2.47 -4.95
C PRO A 124 -0.36 3.44 -5.49
N ALA A 125 -0.21 3.46 -6.80
CA ALA A 125 0.82 4.14 -7.57
C ALA A 125 0.55 5.63 -7.81
N ASP A 126 -0.73 6.03 -7.92
CA ASP A 126 -1.12 7.42 -8.15
C ASP A 126 -2.52 7.76 -7.58
N ALA A 127 -3.02 8.96 -7.88
CA ALA A 127 -4.31 9.44 -7.41
C ALA A 127 -5.52 8.68 -7.98
N LEU A 128 -5.49 8.27 -9.24
CA LEU A 128 -6.59 7.52 -9.88
C LEU A 128 -6.63 6.09 -9.34
N GLU A 129 -5.48 5.42 -9.25
CA GLU A 129 -5.37 4.10 -8.65
C GLU A 129 -5.76 4.15 -7.16
N THR A 130 -5.40 5.21 -6.42
CA THR A 130 -5.85 5.40 -5.03
C THR A 130 -7.37 5.48 -4.92
N LYS A 131 -8.04 6.21 -5.82
CA LYS A 131 -9.51 6.32 -5.83
C LYS A 131 -10.16 4.94 -6.01
N LYS A 132 -9.66 4.16 -6.98
CA LYS A 132 -10.14 2.81 -7.27
C LYS A 132 -9.83 1.84 -6.13
N ALA A 133 -8.61 1.89 -5.57
CA ALA A 133 -8.15 1.08 -4.44
C ALA A 133 -8.98 1.31 -3.18
N LEU A 134 -9.34 2.56 -2.87
CA LEU A 134 -10.19 2.87 -1.72
C LEU A 134 -11.59 2.28 -1.88
N ARG A 135 -12.17 2.30 -3.09
CA ARG A 135 -13.47 1.66 -3.34
C ARG A 135 -13.39 0.15 -3.14
N ALA A 136 -12.41 -0.51 -3.75
CA ALA A 136 -12.17 -1.95 -3.57
C ALA A 136 -11.89 -2.31 -2.10
N THR A 137 -11.17 -1.47 -1.36
CA THR A 137 -10.86 -1.66 0.07
C THR A 137 -12.10 -1.66 0.94
N ILE A 138 -13.06 -0.76 0.66
CA ILE A 138 -14.31 -0.67 1.41
C ILE A 138 -15.22 -1.88 1.12
N GLU A 139 -15.24 -2.34 -0.13
CA GLU A 139 -16.03 -3.49 -0.58
C GLU A 139 -15.47 -4.82 -0.07
N TYR A 140 -14.14 -4.91 0.10
CA TYR A 140 -13.46 -6.08 0.66
C TYR A 140 -13.94 -6.38 2.09
N LYS A 141 -14.08 -7.66 2.44
CA LYS A 141 -14.43 -8.09 3.80
C LYS A 141 -13.19 -8.59 4.54
N GLY A 142 -12.82 -7.90 5.62
CA GLY A 142 -11.63 -8.21 6.43
C GLY A 142 -10.69 -7.02 6.58
N PRO A 143 -9.56 -7.20 7.29
CA PRO A 143 -8.60 -6.14 7.55
C PRO A 143 -7.79 -5.79 6.30
N VAL A 144 -7.68 -4.49 6.01
CA VAL A 144 -6.90 -3.98 4.87
C VAL A 144 -6.04 -2.81 5.32
N TYR A 145 -4.75 -2.85 4.99
CA TYR A 145 -3.81 -1.75 5.11
C TYR A 145 -3.56 -1.11 3.73
N VAL A 146 -3.88 0.17 3.60
CA VAL A 146 -3.61 0.99 2.41
C VAL A 146 -2.54 2.01 2.75
N ARG A 147 -1.41 1.91 2.06
CA ARG A 147 -0.22 2.75 2.23
C ARG A 147 -0.25 3.92 1.25
N LEU A 148 -0.30 5.16 1.75
CA LEU A 148 -0.33 6.36 0.93
C LEU A 148 0.89 7.26 1.19
N GLY A 149 1.33 7.95 0.13
CA GLY A 149 2.37 8.98 0.21
C GLY A 149 1.83 10.34 0.66
N ARG A 150 2.75 11.29 0.81
CA ARG A 150 2.46 12.72 1.03
C ARG A 150 2.59 13.59 -0.23
N PRO A 151 3.67 13.48 -1.04
CA PRO A 151 3.88 14.43 -2.13
C PRO A 151 2.87 14.24 -3.25
N GLU A 152 2.67 15.30 -4.02
CA GLU A 152 2.00 15.20 -5.31
C GLU A 152 2.88 14.36 -6.25
N ILE A 153 2.24 13.43 -6.96
CA ILE A 153 2.88 12.51 -7.89
C ILE A 153 2.14 12.51 -9.23
N PRO A 154 2.84 12.25 -10.36
CA PRO A 154 2.19 12.16 -11.66
C PRO A 154 1.12 11.06 -11.70
N VAL A 155 0.05 11.32 -12.43
CA VAL A 155 -0.95 10.30 -12.78
C VAL A 155 -0.41 9.50 -13.96
N ILE A 156 -0.31 8.18 -13.77
CA ILE A 156 0.26 7.23 -14.74
C ILE A 156 -0.69 6.09 -15.11
N THR A 157 -1.75 5.92 -14.31
CA THR A 157 -2.85 4.99 -14.56
C THR A 157 -4.02 5.73 -15.20
N ASP A 158 -4.93 4.97 -15.79
CA ASP A 158 -6.13 5.49 -16.44
C ASP A 158 -7.41 5.25 -15.59
N GLU A 159 -8.49 5.97 -15.89
CA GLU A 159 -9.75 5.84 -15.16
C GLU A 159 -10.52 4.54 -15.46
N GLU A 160 -10.33 3.98 -16.66
CA GLU A 160 -11.10 2.84 -17.18
C GLU A 160 -10.55 1.49 -16.72
N SER A 161 -9.25 1.42 -16.38
CA SER A 161 -8.61 0.19 -15.93
C SER A 161 -9.17 -0.23 -14.58
N PRO A 162 -9.62 -1.50 -14.45
CA PRO A 162 -10.16 -1.97 -13.19
C PRO A 162 -9.05 -2.08 -12.14
N PHE A 163 -9.38 -1.81 -10.89
CA PHE A 163 -8.50 -2.15 -9.76
C PHE A 163 -9.01 -3.43 -9.11
N VAL A 164 -8.20 -4.48 -9.10
CA VAL A 164 -8.55 -5.77 -8.50
C VAL A 164 -7.51 -6.15 -7.47
N ILE A 165 -7.91 -6.28 -6.20
CA ILE A 165 -7.02 -6.69 -5.11
C ILE A 165 -6.38 -8.03 -5.45
N GLY A 166 -5.05 -8.09 -5.41
CA GLY A 166 -4.27 -9.29 -5.72
C GLY A 166 -3.97 -9.52 -7.20
N LYS A 167 -4.34 -8.58 -8.08
CA LYS A 167 -3.92 -8.57 -9.48
C LYS A 167 -3.06 -7.34 -9.76
N ALA A 168 -2.01 -7.50 -10.55
CA ALA A 168 -1.09 -6.42 -10.89
C ALA A 168 -1.19 -6.02 -12.36
N ASP A 169 -0.82 -4.78 -12.67
CA ASP A 169 -0.96 -4.22 -14.01
C ASP A 169 0.37 -4.16 -14.77
N ILE A 170 0.35 -4.58 -16.04
CA ILE A 170 1.47 -4.37 -16.96
C ILE A 170 1.29 -2.99 -17.59
N LEU A 171 2.01 -1.99 -17.07
CA LEU A 171 1.99 -0.63 -17.61
C LEU A 171 2.87 -0.46 -18.84
N ARG A 172 3.86 -1.35 -19.00
CA ARG A 172 4.72 -1.37 -20.18
C ARG A 172 5.14 -2.78 -20.55
N LYS A 173 5.04 -3.11 -21.83
CA LYS A 173 5.51 -4.38 -22.38
C LYS A 173 7.03 -4.35 -22.61
N GLY A 174 7.64 -5.52 -22.43
CA GLY A 174 9.07 -5.75 -22.63
C GLY A 174 9.41 -7.22 -22.37
N ASN A 175 10.58 -7.65 -22.82
CA ASN A 175 11.02 -9.04 -22.79
C ASN A 175 12.46 -9.23 -22.29
N ASP A 176 13.25 -8.17 -22.14
CA ASP A 176 14.65 -8.31 -21.69
C ASP A 176 14.74 -8.46 -20.16
N LEU A 177 13.99 -7.63 -19.41
CA LEU A 177 13.85 -7.71 -17.96
C LEU A 177 12.48 -7.19 -17.50
N SER A 178 12.08 -7.53 -16.28
CA SER A 178 10.86 -7.02 -15.64
C SER A 178 11.17 -6.15 -14.44
N ILE A 179 10.72 -4.90 -14.45
CA ILE A 179 10.73 -4.01 -13.28
C ILE A 179 9.37 -4.13 -12.59
N ILE A 180 9.36 -4.67 -11.38
CA ILE A 180 8.16 -4.82 -10.54
C ILE A 180 8.22 -3.75 -9.45
N ALA A 181 7.31 -2.78 -9.50
CA ALA A 181 7.32 -1.64 -8.59
C ALA A 181 5.97 -1.46 -7.90
N CYS A 182 5.95 -0.74 -6.78
CA CYS A 182 4.72 -0.34 -6.09
C CYS A 182 4.79 1.13 -5.64
N GLY A 183 3.63 1.76 -5.45
CA GLY A 183 3.56 3.15 -5.00
C GLY A 183 4.30 4.12 -5.93
N ILE A 184 4.96 5.11 -5.33
CA ILE A 184 5.69 6.16 -6.05
C ILE A 184 6.80 5.62 -6.99
N MET A 185 7.29 4.41 -6.73
CA MET A 185 8.38 3.83 -7.51
C MET A 185 7.91 3.33 -8.88
N VAL A 186 6.59 3.19 -9.11
CA VAL A 186 6.05 2.81 -10.41
C VAL A 186 6.34 3.88 -11.47
N PHE A 187 6.18 5.16 -11.13
CA PHE A 187 6.55 6.26 -12.02
C PHE A 187 8.06 6.26 -12.33
N GLN A 188 8.90 6.00 -11.33
CA GLN A 188 10.36 5.91 -11.54
C GLN A 188 10.74 4.70 -12.40
N ALA A 189 10.03 3.58 -12.27
CA ALA A 189 10.22 2.40 -13.10
C ALA A 189 9.89 2.67 -14.58
N LEU A 190 8.82 3.41 -14.86
CA LEU A 190 8.48 3.85 -16.22
C LEU A 190 9.59 4.72 -16.82
N LYS A 191 10.08 5.72 -16.06
CA LYS A 191 11.20 6.58 -16.48
C LYS A 191 12.49 5.78 -16.73
N ALA A 192 12.79 4.81 -15.87
CA ALA A 192 13.95 3.95 -16.04
C ALA A 192 13.83 3.10 -17.31
N ALA A 193 12.64 2.56 -17.57
CA ALA A 193 12.37 1.81 -18.79
C ALA A 193 12.50 2.69 -20.06
N ASP A 194 12.13 3.98 -20.00
CA ASP A 194 12.33 4.92 -21.12
C ASP A 194 13.81 5.15 -21.39
N ALA A 195 14.60 5.38 -20.34
CA ALA A 195 16.04 5.57 -20.46
C ALA A 195 16.74 4.33 -21.05
N LEU A 196 16.30 3.12 -20.68
CA LEU A 196 16.86 1.85 -21.15
C LEU A 196 16.65 1.60 -22.65
N VAL A 197 15.66 2.23 -23.30
CA VAL A 197 15.45 2.12 -24.76
C VAL A 197 16.67 2.59 -25.53
N SER A 198 17.31 3.67 -25.06
CA SER A 198 18.53 4.22 -25.69
C SER A 198 19.70 3.23 -25.70
N GLN A 199 19.66 2.22 -24.83
CA GLN A 199 20.64 1.15 -24.71
C GLN A 199 20.18 -0.16 -25.39
N GLY A 200 19.07 -0.12 -26.12
CA GLY A 200 18.49 -1.29 -26.79
C GLY A 200 17.75 -2.26 -25.85
N ILE A 201 17.49 -1.87 -24.59
CA ILE A 201 16.85 -2.72 -23.58
C ILE A 201 15.36 -2.39 -23.47
N LYS A 202 14.51 -3.42 -23.66
CA LYS A 202 13.05 -3.37 -23.55
C LYS A 202 12.60 -3.94 -22.21
N ALA A 203 12.60 -3.08 -21.20
CA ALA A 203 12.10 -3.42 -19.87
C ALA A 203 10.56 -3.46 -19.83
N ARG A 204 10.01 -4.54 -19.28
CA ARG A 204 8.61 -4.64 -18.86
C ARG A 204 8.45 -3.89 -17.54
N VAL A 205 7.36 -3.16 -17.36
CA VAL A 205 7.03 -2.49 -16.08
C VAL A 205 5.71 -3.03 -15.56
N ILE A 206 5.74 -3.57 -14.34
CA ILE A 206 4.59 -4.14 -13.63
C ILE A 206 4.33 -3.29 -12.38
N SER A 207 3.11 -2.76 -12.25
CA SER A 207 2.60 -2.11 -11.04
C SER A 207 2.02 -3.17 -10.11
N MET A 208 2.79 -3.58 -9.11
CA MET A 208 2.37 -4.52 -8.07
C MET A 208 1.71 -3.75 -6.91
N HIS A 209 0.53 -3.19 -7.15
CA HIS A 209 -0.17 -2.37 -6.18
C HIS A 209 -0.71 -3.17 -4.98
N THR A 210 -0.82 -4.50 -5.09
CA THR A 210 -1.16 -5.38 -3.96
C THR A 210 0.07 -6.19 -3.56
N ILE A 211 0.63 -5.90 -2.38
CA ILE A 211 1.79 -6.63 -1.85
C ILE A 211 1.36 -7.93 -1.18
N LYS A 212 0.15 -7.95 -0.61
CA LYS A 212 -0.48 -9.12 0.00
C LYS A 212 -1.98 -9.08 -0.23
N PRO A 213 -2.59 -10.08 -0.89
CA PRO A 213 -1.93 -11.18 -1.59
C PRO A 213 -1.16 -10.71 -2.83
N LEU A 214 -0.01 -11.33 -3.10
CA LEU A 214 0.83 -11.04 -4.26
C LEU A 214 0.22 -11.69 -5.52
N ASP A 215 0.28 -11.02 -6.67
CA ASP A 215 -0.10 -11.65 -7.95
C ASP A 215 1.01 -12.63 -8.41
N LEU A 216 0.81 -13.91 -8.07
CA LEU A 216 1.77 -14.96 -8.38
C LEU A 216 1.82 -15.29 -9.88
N GLU A 217 0.70 -15.15 -10.58
CA GLU A 217 0.59 -15.54 -11.99
C GLU A 217 1.47 -14.65 -12.86
N ILE A 218 1.28 -13.33 -12.74
CA ILE A 218 2.07 -12.35 -13.49
C ILE A 218 3.55 -12.38 -13.11
N LEU A 219 3.86 -12.63 -11.84
CA LEU A 219 5.24 -12.78 -11.36
C LEU A 219 5.91 -13.99 -12.01
N PHE A 220 5.24 -15.14 -12.04
CA PHE A 220 5.80 -16.34 -12.66
C PHE A 220 5.91 -16.22 -14.18
N ASN A 221 5.00 -15.50 -14.83
CA ASN A 221 5.13 -15.19 -16.26
C ASN A 221 6.33 -14.26 -16.51
N ALA A 222 6.51 -13.21 -15.71
CA ALA A 222 7.68 -12.35 -15.77
C ALA A 222 8.99 -13.14 -15.58
N ALA A 223 9.02 -14.08 -14.63
CA ALA A 223 10.17 -14.92 -14.37
C ALA A 223 10.53 -15.87 -15.53
N LYS A 224 9.52 -16.35 -16.26
CA LYS A 224 9.70 -17.23 -17.44
C LYS A 224 10.07 -16.47 -18.70
N GLU A 225 9.49 -15.29 -18.88
CA GLU A 225 9.51 -14.58 -20.16
C GLU A 225 10.60 -13.51 -20.25
N THR A 226 11.25 -13.18 -19.12
CA THR A 226 12.30 -12.15 -19.07
C THR A 226 13.57 -12.64 -18.38
N GLY A 227 14.71 -12.04 -18.72
CA GLY A 227 16.02 -12.52 -18.27
C GLY A 227 16.38 -12.16 -16.83
N ALA A 228 15.74 -11.14 -16.24
CA ALA A 228 15.98 -10.67 -14.88
C ALA A 228 14.74 -9.95 -14.32
N ILE A 229 14.64 -9.91 -12.99
CA ILE A 229 13.63 -9.13 -12.26
C ILE A 229 14.31 -8.05 -11.42
N LEU A 230 13.80 -6.82 -11.49
CA LEU A 230 14.18 -5.71 -10.62
C LEU A 230 12.95 -5.31 -9.80
N THR A 231 13.02 -5.37 -8.47
CA THR A 231 11.95 -4.84 -7.63
C THR A 231 12.27 -3.41 -7.20
N ALA A 232 11.27 -2.54 -7.14
CA ALA A 232 11.45 -1.15 -6.71
C ALA A 232 10.37 -0.70 -5.72
N GLU A 233 10.78 -0.33 -4.51
CA GLU A 233 9.89 0.10 -3.44
C GLU A 233 10.49 1.27 -2.63
N ASP A 234 9.64 2.24 -2.25
CA ASP A 234 9.99 3.26 -1.25
C ASP A 234 9.80 2.69 0.15
N HIS A 235 10.60 1.69 0.49
CA HIS A 235 10.53 0.89 1.71
C HIS A 235 11.88 0.17 1.89
N SER A 236 12.15 -0.36 3.09
CA SER A 236 13.28 -1.25 3.34
C SER A 236 13.26 -2.42 2.37
N ILE A 237 14.43 -2.79 1.86
CA ILE A 237 14.58 -4.03 1.06
C ILE A 237 14.25 -5.27 1.90
N ILE A 238 14.20 -5.15 3.23
CA ILE A 238 13.90 -6.22 4.18
C ILE A 238 12.40 -6.27 4.43
N GLY A 239 11.78 -7.39 4.07
CA GLY A 239 10.39 -7.69 4.40
C GLY A 239 9.34 -7.01 3.50
N GLY A 240 9.74 -6.14 2.58
CA GLY A 240 8.85 -5.46 1.63
C GLY A 240 8.53 -6.25 0.35
N LEU A 241 8.26 -5.54 -0.74
CA LEU A 241 7.96 -6.09 -2.08
C LEU A 241 9.07 -7.02 -2.57
N GLY A 242 10.33 -6.59 -2.45
CA GLY A 242 11.50 -7.36 -2.88
C GLY A 242 11.62 -8.69 -2.16
N SER A 243 11.34 -8.71 -0.85
CA SER A 243 11.27 -9.96 -0.08
C SER A 243 10.09 -10.84 -0.53
N ALA A 244 8.89 -10.27 -0.69
CA ALA A 244 7.72 -11.03 -1.12
C ALA A 244 7.93 -11.71 -2.50
N VAL A 245 8.55 -11.00 -3.44
CA VAL A 245 8.91 -11.54 -4.77
C VAL A 245 9.93 -12.68 -4.66
N LEU A 246 11.00 -12.49 -3.88
CA LEU A 246 12.01 -13.53 -3.67
C LEU A 246 11.42 -14.78 -3.00
N GLU A 247 10.61 -14.60 -1.97
CA GLU A 247 9.93 -15.69 -1.26
C GLU A 247 9.02 -16.49 -2.20
N ALA A 248 8.24 -15.81 -3.05
CA ALA A 248 7.36 -16.47 -4.02
C ALA A 248 8.15 -17.25 -5.09
N LEU A 249 9.28 -16.70 -5.57
CA LEU A 249 10.13 -17.36 -6.57
C LEU A 249 10.97 -18.49 -5.98
N ALA A 250 11.29 -18.46 -4.68
CA ALA A 250 12.11 -19.50 -4.05
C ALA A 250 11.54 -20.92 -4.22
N CYS A 251 10.21 -21.04 -4.33
CA CYS A 251 9.50 -22.30 -4.45
C CYS A 251 9.20 -22.73 -5.90
N LYS A 252 9.67 -22.01 -6.93
CA LYS A 252 9.29 -22.28 -8.33
C LYS A 252 10.38 -21.93 -9.34
N GLU A 253 10.56 -22.80 -10.33
CA GLU A 253 11.43 -22.53 -11.49
C GLU A 253 10.63 -21.97 -12.69
N PRO A 254 11.26 -21.16 -13.57
CA PRO A 254 12.63 -20.67 -13.50
C PRO A 254 12.83 -19.54 -12.49
N ARG A 255 14.04 -19.45 -11.91
CA ARG A 255 14.45 -18.38 -10.99
C ARG A 255 15.50 -17.46 -11.64
N PRO A 256 15.08 -16.42 -12.39
CA PRO A 256 16.03 -15.46 -12.94
C PRO A 256 16.68 -14.64 -11.80
N PRO A 257 17.81 -13.95 -12.07
CA PRO A 257 18.38 -13.01 -11.12
C PRO A 257 17.36 -11.95 -10.69
N VAL A 258 17.27 -11.73 -9.37
CA VAL A 258 16.39 -10.72 -8.77
C VAL A 258 17.24 -9.66 -8.09
N TYR A 259 17.07 -8.40 -8.50
CA TYR A 259 17.71 -7.24 -7.91
C TYR A 259 16.68 -6.41 -7.14
N ARG A 260 17.05 -5.88 -5.98
CA ARG A 260 16.14 -5.10 -5.12
C ARG A 260 16.60 -3.66 -5.01
N ILE A 261 15.71 -2.73 -5.38
CA ILE A 261 15.84 -1.29 -5.17
C ILE A 261 14.89 -0.89 -4.04
N GLY A 262 15.47 -0.32 -3.00
CA GLY A 262 14.80 0.14 -1.80
C GLY A 262 15.82 0.61 -0.79
N ILE A 263 15.37 0.87 0.43
CA ILE A 263 16.20 1.42 1.50
C ILE A 263 17.05 0.29 2.11
N ARG A 264 18.36 0.54 2.23
CA ARG A 264 19.36 -0.47 2.59
C ARG A 264 19.63 -0.50 4.10
N ASP A 265 18.66 -0.97 4.87
CA ASP A 265 18.77 -1.20 6.32
C ASP A 265 19.37 -0.02 7.11
N VAL A 266 18.82 1.17 6.83
CA VAL A 266 19.20 2.43 7.47
C VAL A 266 17.95 3.28 7.61
N PHE A 267 17.95 4.17 8.61
CA PHE A 267 17.02 5.29 8.65
C PHE A 267 17.35 6.30 7.53
N GLY A 268 16.34 7.07 7.07
CA GLY A 268 16.53 8.14 6.08
C GLY A 268 16.62 9.53 6.67
#